data_AF-A0A9D2LCU8-F1
#
_entry.id   AF-A0A9D2LCU8-F1
#
_cell.length_a   1.000
_cell.length_b   1.000
_cell.length_c   1.000
_cell.angle_alpha   90.00
_cell.angle_beta   90.00
_cell.angle_gamma   90.00
#
_symmetry.space_group_name_H-M   'P 1'
#
loop_
_entity.id
_entity.type
_entity.pdbx_description
1 polymer ?
#
loop_
_entity_poly.entity_id
_entity_poly.type
_entity_poly.pdbx_seq_one_letter_code
_entity_poly.pdbx_strand_id
1 'polypeptide(L)'
;MLTIAIVCGAGITTSSLIAEQVRDHIASRGRTAHVIQATVMDLLSPDFTADLVVSTVDLPDALGIPRVSGMPLLLGTSPQVTYDDIDRQLDLLPPRDEA
;
A
#
# COMPACT_ATOMS: atom_id res chain seq x y z
N MET A 1 6.06 13.69 0.10
CA MET A 1 6.43 12.28 -0.15
C MET A 1 5.22 11.41 0.20
N LEU A 2 4.80 10.54 -0.72
CA LEU A 2 3.67 9.61 -0.52
C LEU A 2 4.12 8.46 0.39
N THR A 3 3.33 8.07 1.37
CA THR A 3 3.62 6.92 2.26
C THR A 3 2.61 5.81 2.03
N ILE A 4 3.10 4.63 1.67
CA ILE A 4 2.28 3.45 1.40
C ILE A 4 2.64 2.38 2.40
N ALA A 5 1.65 1.91 3.16
CA ALA A 5 1.82 0.86 4.14
C ALA A 5 1.38 -0.49 3.59
N ILE A 6 2.29 -1.48 3.60
CA ILE A 6 1.99 -2.87 3.23
C ILE A 6 1.70 -3.66 4.49
N VAL A 7 0.53 -4.31 4.54
CA VAL A 7 0.05 -5.03 5.72
C VAL A 7 -0.30 -6.47 5.33
N CYS A 8 0.48 -7.41 5.85
CA CYS A 8 0.26 -8.83 5.60
C CYS A 8 -0.03 -9.56 6.91
N GLY A 9 -1.19 -10.21 7.02
CA GLY A 9 -1.53 -11.00 8.21
C GLY A 9 -0.67 -12.24 8.43
N ALA A 10 0.07 -12.68 7.40
CA ALA A 10 1.00 -13.81 7.46
C ALA A 10 2.41 -13.43 7.97
N GLY A 11 2.62 -12.16 8.38
CA GLY A 11 3.89 -11.64 8.87
C GLY A 11 4.70 -10.87 7.81
N ILE A 12 5.84 -10.35 8.25
CA ILE A 12 6.64 -9.36 7.51
C ILE A 12 7.37 -9.99 6.30
N THR A 13 7.75 -11.26 6.37
CA THR A 13 8.62 -11.93 5.39
C THR A 13 8.05 -11.96 3.97
N THR A 14 6.74 -12.15 3.80
CA THR A 14 6.09 -12.19 2.47
C THR A 14 5.74 -10.80 1.92
N SER A 15 5.84 -9.76 2.76
CA SER A 15 5.47 -8.40 2.38
C SER A 15 6.57 -7.64 1.63
N SER A 16 7.82 -8.12 1.64
CA SER A 16 8.94 -7.49 0.92
C SER A 16 8.81 -7.56 -0.59
N LEU A 17 8.36 -8.70 -1.13
CA LEU A 17 8.14 -8.84 -2.57
C LEU A 17 7.02 -7.92 -3.06
N ILE A 18 5.96 -7.77 -2.27
CA ILE A 18 4.85 -6.86 -2.58
C ILE A 18 5.31 -5.41 -2.51
N ALA A 19 6.08 -5.07 -1.47
CA ALA A 19 6.61 -3.72 -1.29
C ALA A 19 7.52 -3.28 -2.45
N GLU A 20 8.44 -4.15 -2.88
CA GLU A 20 9.33 -3.91 -4.03
C GLU A 20 8.51 -3.70 -5.31
N GLN A 21 7.57 -4.60 -5.59
CA GLN A 21 6.70 -4.54 -6.75
C GLN A 21 5.87 -3.24 -6.83
N VAL A 22 5.26 -2.83 -5.71
CA VAL A 22 4.50 -1.58 -5.62
C VAL A 22 5.42 -0.37 -5.82
N ARG A 23 6.61 -0.40 -5.22
CA ARG A 23 7.60 0.67 -5.36
C ARG A 23 8.05 0.83 -6.81
N ASP A 24 8.40 -0.26 -7.48
CA ASP A 24 8.83 -0.28 -8.88
C ASP A 24 7.72 0.22 -9.80
N HIS A 25 6.47 -0.22 -9.56
CA HIS A 25 5.31 0.25 -10.33
C HIS A 25 5.16 1.77 -10.23
N ILE A 26 5.22 2.33 -9.02
CA ILE A 26 5.09 3.78 -8.79
C ILE A 26 6.27 4.55 -9.38
N ALA A 27 7.50 4.03 -9.21
CA ALA A 27 8.71 4.60 -9.77
C ALA A 27 8.67 4.63 -11.31
N SER A 28 8.11 3.60 -11.94
CA SER A 28 7.94 3.53 -13.41
C SER A 28 7.04 4.65 -13.95
N ARG A 29 6.14 5.18 -13.12
CA ARG A 29 5.28 6.33 -13.44
C ARG A 29 5.92 7.69 -13.13
N GLY A 30 7.18 7.73 -12.71
CA GLY A 30 7.87 8.95 -12.35
C GLY A 30 7.46 9.53 -11.00
N ARG A 31 6.80 8.74 -10.14
CA ARG A 31 6.44 9.14 -8.77
C ARG A 31 7.36 8.45 -7.76
N THR A 32 7.57 9.08 -6.61
CA THR A 32 8.32 8.48 -5.50
C THR A 32 7.39 8.21 -4.33
N ALA A 33 7.29 6.95 -3.91
CA ALA A 33 6.57 6.54 -2.71
C ALA A 33 7.52 5.91 -1.69
N HIS A 34 7.28 6.23 -0.42
CA HIS A 34 7.85 5.58 0.74
C HIS A 34 6.99 4.38 1.09
N VAL A 35 7.46 3.19 0.70
CA VAL A 35 6.75 1.94 1.01
C VAL A 35 7.28 1.39 2.33
N ILE A 36 6.40 1.28 3.33
CA ILE A 36 6.71 0.73 4.66
C ILE A 36 5.95 -0.56 4.88
N GLN A 37 6.50 -1.45 5.71
CA GLN A 37 5.82 -2.67 6.13
C GLN A 37 5.27 -2.43 7.53
N ALA A 38 3.97 -2.71 7.70
CA ALA A 38 3.26 -2.49 8.93
C ALA A 38 2.43 -3.74 9.26
N THR A 39 2.19 -3.96 10.54
CA THR A 39 1.26 -5.00 10.99
C THR A 39 -0.13 -4.42 11.17
N VAL A 40 -1.12 -5.30 11.33
CA VAL A 40 -2.48 -4.88 11.72
C VAL A 40 -2.45 -4.10 13.04
N MET A 41 -1.52 -4.42 13.94
CA MET A 41 -1.38 -3.71 15.22
C MET A 41 -0.82 -2.30 15.05
N ASP A 42 0.11 -2.10 14.11
CA ASP A 42 0.66 -0.77 13.82
C ASP A 42 -0.43 0.18 13.32
N LEU A 43 -1.33 -0.29 12.46
CA LEU A 43 -2.48 0.47 11.97
C LEU A 43 -3.43 0.92 13.09
N LEU A 44 -3.54 0.15 14.17
CA LEU A 44 -4.36 0.52 15.32
C LEU A 44 -3.70 1.61 16.18
N SER A 45 -2.42 1.92 15.92
CA SER A 45 -1.72 2.99 16.62
C SER A 45 -2.25 4.35 16.16
N PRO A 46 -2.59 5.26 17.09
CA PRO A 46 -3.05 6.60 16.73
C PRO A 46 -1.98 7.44 16.01
N ASP A 47 -0.71 7.08 16.18
CA ASP A 47 0.42 7.75 15.53
C ASP A 47 0.69 7.21 14.11
N PHE A 48 -0.05 6.18 13.68
CA PHE A 48 0.15 5.58 12.37
C PHE A 48 -0.52 6.41 11.28
N THR A 49 0.29 6.92 10.35
CA THR A 49 -0.19 7.72 9.22
C THR A 49 0.37 7.16 7.92
N ALA A 50 -0.51 6.86 6.97
CA ALA A 50 -0.17 6.50 5.60
C ALA A 50 -1.17 7.17 4.64
N ASP A 51 -0.74 7.43 3.41
CA ASP A 51 -1.62 7.92 2.35
C ASP A 51 -2.42 6.76 1.73
N LEU A 52 -1.88 5.54 1.76
CA LEU A 52 -2.50 4.34 1.22
C LEU A 52 -2.07 3.10 2.01
N VAL A 53 -3.00 2.16 2.23
CA VAL A 53 -2.72 0.86 2.84
C VAL A 53 -2.95 -0.25 1.82
N VAL A 54 -1.96 -1.09 1.56
CA VAL A 54 -2.11 -2.30 0.77
C VAL A 54 -2.16 -3.48 1.73
N SER A 55 -3.32 -4.13 1.88
CA SER A 55 -3.48 -5.25 2.81
C SER A 55 -3.85 -6.55 2.12
N THR A 56 -3.29 -7.67 2.60
CA THR A 56 -3.71 -9.03 2.19
C THR A 56 -4.75 -9.64 3.14
N VAL A 57 -5.20 -8.84 4.11
CA VAL A 57 -6.19 -9.20 5.12
C VAL A 57 -7.25 -8.12 5.21
N ASP A 58 -8.43 -8.52 5.69
CA ASP A 58 -9.48 -7.60 6.05
C ASP A 58 -9.06 -6.70 7.21
N LEU A 59 -9.22 -5.39 6.99
CA LEU A 59 -8.98 -4.35 7.97
C LEU A 59 -10.31 -3.64 8.31
N PRO A 60 -10.45 -3.01 9.47
CA PRO A 60 -11.64 -2.23 9.79
C PRO A 60 -11.69 -0.92 8.99
N ASP A 61 -12.87 -0.53 8.48
CA ASP A 61 -13.10 0.77 7.78
C ASP A 61 -12.92 1.99 8.67
N ALA A 62 -12.92 1.77 9.99
CA ALA A 62 -12.69 2.81 10.99
C ALA A 62 -11.29 3.45 10.93
N LEU A 63 -10.34 2.88 10.17
CA LEU A 63 -8.99 3.45 10.00
C LEU A 63 -9.00 4.77 9.24
N GLY A 64 -10.00 5.04 8.39
CA GLY A 64 -10.11 6.29 7.63
C GLY A 64 -9.04 6.50 6.55
N ILE A 65 -8.15 5.54 6.34
CA ILE A 65 -7.11 5.55 5.29
C ILE A 65 -7.59 4.69 4.12
N PRO A 66 -7.44 5.14 2.86
CA PRO A 66 -7.80 4.33 1.70
C PRO A 66 -6.98 3.04 1.67
N ARG A 67 -7.63 1.97 1.21
CA ARG A 67 -7.05 0.62 1.20
C ARG A 67 -7.10 0.01 -0.19
N VAL A 68 -6.15 -0.86 -0.49
CA VAL A 68 -6.13 -1.70 -1.68
C VAL A 68 -5.83 -3.13 -1.29
N SER A 69 -6.48 -4.08 -1.98
CA SER A 69 -6.21 -5.50 -1.77
C SER A 69 -4.88 -5.91 -2.41
N GLY A 70 -3.94 -6.36 -1.56
CA GLY A 70 -2.69 -7.00 -1.97
C GLY A 70 -2.84 -8.50 -2.24
N MET A 71 -4.03 -9.10 -2.04
CA MET A 71 -4.24 -10.53 -2.29
C MET A 71 -3.85 -10.99 -3.70
N PRO A 72 -4.16 -10.26 -4.79
CA PRO A 72 -3.77 -10.65 -6.14
C PRO A 72 -2.25 -10.71 -6.34
N LEU A 73 -1.50 -9.83 -5.68
CA LEU A 73 -0.03 -9.87 -5.67
C LEU A 73 0.50 -11.07 -4.89
N LEU A 74 -0.11 -11.39 -3.74
CA LEU A 74 0.28 -12.54 -2.93
C LEU A 74 0.00 -13.87 -3.65
N LEU A 75 -1.15 -13.98 -4.32
CA LEU A 75 -1.55 -15.18 -5.06
C LEU A 75 -0.81 -15.32 -6.40
N GLY A 76 -0.19 -14.25 -6.91
CA GLY A 76 0.52 -14.24 -8.19
C GLY A 76 -0.38 -14.41 -9.41
N THR A 77 -1.70 -14.28 -9.26
CA THR A 77 -2.68 -14.53 -10.33
C THR A 77 -3.01 -13.29 -11.14
N SER A 78 -3.23 -12.14 -10.49
CA SER A 78 -3.67 -10.90 -11.15
C SER A 78 -3.07 -9.65 -10.53
N PRO A 79 -1.72 -9.51 -10.53
CA PRO A 79 -1.02 -8.39 -9.91
C PRO A 79 -1.43 -7.03 -10.49
N GLN A 80 -1.81 -7.01 -11.77
CA GLN A 80 -2.29 -5.83 -12.50
C GLN A 80 -3.50 -5.17 -11.84
N VAL A 81 -4.41 -5.96 -11.26
CA VAL A 81 -5.61 -5.41 -10.59
C VAL A 81 -5.21 -4.58 -9.38
N THR A 82 -4.28 -5.08 -8.57
CA THR A 82 -3.76 -4.33 -7.42
C THR A 82 -3.06 -3.05 -7.86
N TYR A 83 -2.29 -3.09 -8.94
CA TYR A 83 -1.62 -1.89 -9.46
C TYR A 83 -2.60 -0.85 -9.99
N ASP A 84 -3.65 -1.27 -10.70
CA ASP A 84 -4.70 -0.38 -11.20
C ASP A 84 -5.46 0.30 -10.06
N ASP A 85 -5.79 -0.46 -9.00
CA ASP A 85 -6.40 0.08 -7.79
C ASP A 85 -5.47 1.08 -7.08
N ILE A 86 -4.17 0.76 -6.95
CA ILE A 86 -3.17 1.69 -6.40
C ILE A 86 -3.13 2.97 -7.23
N ASP A 87 -3.05 2.86 -8.55
CA ASP A 87 -3.01 4.01 -9.45
C ASP A 87 -4.26 4.87 -9.32
N ARG A 88 -5.43 4.25 -9.21
CA ARG A 88 -6.69 4.94 -9.00
C ARG A 88 -6.71 5.72 -7.69
N GLN A 89 -6.20 5.14 -6.59
CA GLN A 89 -6.08 5.86 -5.33
C GLN A 89 -5.04 6.99 -5.41
N LEU A 90 -3.91 6.76 -6.09
CA LEU A 90 -2.88 7.76 -6.31
C LEU A 90 -3.32 8.93 -7.21
N ASP A 91 -4.30 8.71 -8.09
CA ASP A 91 -4.90 9.77 -8.92
C ASP A 91 -5.89 10.63 -8.11
N LEU A 92 -6.58 10.01 -7.14
CA LEU A 92 -7.46 10.71 -6.19
C LEU A 92 -6.69 11.51 -5.14
N LEU A 93 -5.47 11.08 -4.82
CA LEU A 93 -4.58 11.81 -3.93
C LEU A 93 -3.93 12.97 -4.71
N PRO A 94 -3.99 14.22 -4.21
CA PRO A 94 -3.31 15.32 -4.88
C PRO A 94 -1.81 15.02 -4.96
N PRO A 95 -1.14 15.31 -6.09
CA PRO A 95 0.31 15.14 -6.17
C PRO A 95 0.94 16.01 -5.09
N ARG A 96 1.48 15.36 -4.04
CA ARG A 96 2.41 16.01 -3.10
C ARG A 96 3.75 16.18 -3.81
N ASP A 97 3.75 16.99 -4.87
CA ASP A 97 4.94 17.55 -5.46
C ASP A 97 5.37 18.71 -4.56
N GLU A 98 6.46 18.47 -3.83
CA GLU A 98 7.42 19.43 -3.30
C GLU A 98 6.88 20.67 -2.55
N ALA A 99 7.05 20.64 -1.22
CA ALA A 99 7.47 21.82 -0.46
C ALA A 99 8.92 21.62 -0.05
#